data_AF-A0A3B1CBN0-F1
#
_entry.id   AF-A0A3B1CBN0-F1
#
_cell.length_a   1.000
_cell.length_b   1.000
_cell.length_c   1.000
_cell.angle_alpha   90.00
_cell.angle_beta   90.00
_cell.angle_gamma   90.00
#
_symmetry.space_group_name_H-M   'P 1'
#
loop_
_entity.id
_entity.type
_entity.pdbx_description
1 polymer ?
#
loop_
_entity_poly.entity_id
_entity_poly.type
_entity_poly.pdbx_seq_one_letter_code
_entity_poly.pdbx_strand_id
1 'polypeptide(L)'
;MRKKRSTLFVVGATLFFIFSTASVLLAEKPRMQKTGFLVLAPDRGFLGNQEIKTLFDEFKKDYSAALALVGSNYNGVESEYSVYITDAIKTLKDEGARDIVVLPLFLSAENPVLKKLMPHLPAYATGARLRWAAPLSESHLTAQVLLDRVSEKSKNPEQEHVVILGMGVMDEAGEAALRTDLEKLAAYVHRYRSFKSIEIGIYYHRRADAALKEKKNKAVDDLVIRSAAKKGQVIAVPFFIGPKFDNRMSMTHWLSNKFKAYDLDFVGREIMPHPNLLRWLKKTANVYLTPASAQVGVVIMPHGATQPYNDVIERVIEPLQNRYRIEMAYGMGDPELIQQAVSRLESEGVRRIVFVRMYSLSGQMKPLTDYILGLTNDPPHAHHTGDAPPAQIRSAVLFSSFGGYEEDPEIAQILHERIGAISRKPADETVILVAHGAGDDEANTRWLARMEGHAARLRRMSEPAFRAIKTATVREDWPEKREAAVMQLKEMIEAGKRDGRVLLISNRLYGSGPYERFLEEVGLKKGTHYEMNAQGFAPHPVITRWLENGIEGALRDFEREALKTAATRVLK
;
A
#
# COMPACT_ATOMS: atom_id res chain seq x y z
N MET A 1 55.57 -64.04 12.96
CA MET A 1 55.28 -63.18 14.14
C MET A 1 56.10 -61.91 14.07
N ARG A 2 55.44 -60.76 14.26
CA ARG A 2 55.94 -59.44 14.75
C ARG A 2 57.18 -58.76 14.13
N LYS A 3 56.90 -57.53 13.64
CA LYS A 3 57.57 -56.22 13.92
C LYS A 3 58.99 -56.04 13.34
N LYS A 4 59.48 -54.88 12.89
CA LYS A 4 59.09 -53.46 13.00
C LYS A 4 60.06 -52.61 12.12
N ARG A 5 59.59 -51.43 11.66
CA ARG A 5 60.28 -50.11 11.53
C ARG A 5 61.41 -49.97 10.47
N SER A 6 61.20 -49.17 9.41
CA SER A 6 61.46 -47.70 9.27
C SER A 6 62.96 -47.37 9.33
N THR A 7 63.63 -46.65 8.41
CA THR A 7 63.25 -45.52 7.53
C THR A 7 64.40 -45.30 6.50
N LEU A 8 64.16 -44.48 5.47
CA LEU A 8 65.08 -43.59 4.69
C LEU A 8 65.23 -43.86 3.15
N PHE A 9 64.58 -42.97 2.37
CA PHE A 9 65.06 -42.17 1.20
C PHE A 9 66.39 -42.58 0.51
N VAL A 10 66.59 -42.57 -0.82
CA VAL A 10 66.19 -41.69 -1.96
C VAL A 10 66.28 -42.55 -3.26
N VAL A 11 65.43 -42.35 -4.28
CA VAL A 11 65.70 -41.88 -5.68
C VAL A 11 64.40 -42.28 -6.42
N GLY A 12 63.59 -41.43 -7.05
CA GLY A 12 63.90 -40.40 -8.04
C GLY A 12 63.15 -40.81 -9.32
N ALA A 13 61.95 -40.26 -9.55
CA ALA A 13 61.26 -40.36 -10.84
C ALA A 13 60.36 -39.13 -11.04
N THR A 14 60.77 -38.34 -12.02
CA THR A 14 60.17 -37.10 -12.50
C THR A 14 58.79 -37.38 -13.10
N LEU A 15 57.74 -36.74 -12.59
CA LEU A 15 56.47 -36.56 -13.30
C LEU A 15 56.17 -35.06 -13.39
N PHE A 16 56.06 -34.58 -14.63
CA PHE A 16 55.54 -33.27 -14.98
C PHE A 16 54.11 -33.13 -14.46
N PHE A 17 53.90 -32.30 -13.44
CA PHE A 17 52.59 -31.78 -13.10
C PHE A 17 52.52 -30.31 -13.52
N ILE A 18 51.63 -30.05 -14.48
CA ILE A 18 51.23 -28.72 -14.91
C ILE A 18 50.57 -28.03 -13.71
N PHE A 19 51.24 -27.02 -13.16
CA PHE A 19 50.63 -26.12 -12.19
C PHE A 19 49.59 -25.24 -12.90
N SER A 20 48.33 -25.67 -12.88
CA SER A 20 47.20 -24.76 -13.06
C SER A 20 46.93 -24.10 -11.71
N THR A 21 47.45 -22.89 -11.51
CA THR A 21 47.02 -22.01 -10.43
C THR A 21 45.62 -21.47 -10.77
N ALA A 22 44.61 -22.30 -10.59
CA ALA A 22 43.23 -21.83 -10.51
C ALA A 22 43.08 -21.13 -9.16
N SER A 23 43.45 -19.85 -9.12
CA SER A 23 43.03 -18.94 -8.06
C SER A 23 41.51 -18.95 -8.04
N VAL A 24 40.92 -19.68 -7.09
CA VAL A 24 39.52 -19.53 -6.74
C VAL A 24 39.39 -18.12 -6.17
N LEU A 25 39.08 -17.17 -7.05
CA LEU A 25 38.46 -15.91 -6.68
C LEU A 25 37.15 -16.28 -6.01
N LEU A 26 37.20 -16.45 -4.68
CA LEU A 26 36.06 -16.24 -3.82
C LEU A 26 35.58 -14.83 -4.13
N ALA A 27 34.59 -14.73 -5.02
CA ALA A 27 33.86 -13.50 -5.23
C ALA A 27 33.36 -13.08 -3.84
N GLU A 28 33.94 -12.01 -3.29
CA GLU A 28 33.37 -11.35 -2.13
C GLU A 28 31.90 -11.11 -2.48
N LYS A 29 30.98 -11.69 -1.69
CA LYS A 29 29.57 -11.29 -1.76
C LYS A 29 29.57 -9.77 -1.71
N PRO A 30 28.92 -9.07 -2.67
CA PRO A 30 28.93 -7.62 -2.69
C PRO A 30 28.48 -7.15 -1.32
N ARG A 31 29.40 -6.49 -0.60
CA ARG A 31 29.13 -5.95 0.73
C ARG A 31 27.93 -5.03 0.56
N MET A 32 26.76 -5.44 1.06
CA MET A 32 25.52 -4.66 0.90
C MET A 32 25.83 -3.22 1.27
N GLN A 33 25.75 -2.32 0.29
CA GLN A 33 26.02 -0.91 0.53
C GLN A 33 25.05 -0.42 1.59
N LYS A 34 25.58 0.11 2.69
CA LYS A 34 24.75 0.67 3.74
C LYS A 34 24.09 1.94 3.19
N THR A 35 22.77 1.93 3.09
CA THR A 35 21.98 3.11 2.73
C THR A 35 21.89 4.04 3.94
N GLY A 36 22.30 5.29 3.79
CA GLY A 36 22.13 6.35 4.78
C GLY A 36 21.06 7.35 4.35
N PHE A 37 20.32 7.92 5.29
CA PHE A 37 19.25 8.89 5.02
C PHE A 37 19.64 10.29 5.48
N LEU A 38 19.77 11.22 4.54
CA LEU A 38 19.93 12.64 4.84
C LEU A 38 18.54 13.27 4.92
N VAL A 39 18.04 13.52 6.13
CA VAL A 39 16.84 14.34 6.32
C VAL A 39 17.25 15.80 6.14
N LEU A 40 16.81 16.38 5.03
CA LEU A 40 17.11 17.75 4.68
C LEU A 40 15.89 18.61 4.99
N ALA A 41 16.01 19.53 5.94
CA ALA A 41 14.88 20.31 6.45
C ALA A 41 15.16 21.81 6.45
N PRO A 42 14.12 22.67 6.31
CA PRO A 42 14.29 24.11 6.44
C PRO A 42 14.69 24.47 7.86
N ASP A 43 15.60 25.43 8.02
CA ASP A 43 15.79 26.11 9.30
C ASP A 43 14.58 26.99 9.60
N ARG A 44 13.86 26.65 10.66
CA ARG A 44 12.64 27.34 11.10
C ARG A 44 12.88 28.23 12.32
N GLY A 45 14.09 28.35 12.84
CA GLY A 45 14.34 28.98 14.13
C GLY A 45 14.12 28.03 15.32
N PHE A 46 14.34 28.51 16.55
CA PHE A 46 14.49 27.66 17.73
C PHE A 46 13.38 26.61 17.93
N LEU A 47 12.12 27.04 18.10
CA LEU A 47 11.00 26.13 18.36
C LEU A 47 10.68 25.24 17.14
N GLY A 48 10.71 25.79 15.94
CA GLY A 48 10.48 25.01 14.71
C GLY A 48 11.55 23.95 14.46
N ASN A 49 12.81 24.24 14.82
CA ASN A 49 13.92 23.29 14.75
C ASN A 49 13.83 22.23 15.85
N GLN A 50 13.28 22.55 17.04
CA GLN A 50 12.96 21.54 18.04
C GLN A 50 11.90 20.56 17.52
N GLU A 51 10.84 21.03 16.86
CA GLU A 51 9.83 20.15 16.24
C GLU A 51 10.44 19.22 15.17
N ILE A 52 11.35 19.75 14.34
CA ILE A 52 12.09 18.95 13.34
C ILE A 52 12.99 17.93 14.03
N LYS A 53 13.73 18.32 15.07
CA LYS A 53 14.61 17.42 15.82
C LYS A 53 13.82 16.30 16.50
N THR A 54 12.71 16.61 17.16
CA THR A 54 11.84 15.58 17.74
C THR A 54 11.35 14.57 16.70
N LEU A 55 10.90 15.06 15.53
CA LEU A 55 10.51 14.20 14.41
C LEU A 55 11.69 13.33 13.93
N PHE A 56 12.86 13.95 13.77
CA PHE A 56 14.08 13.29 13.30
C PHE A 56 14.61 12.25 14.31
N ASP A 57 14.57 12.54 15.60
CA ASP A 57 15.05 11.65 16.66
C ASP A 57 14.21 10.38 16.70
N GLU A 58 12.88 10.49 16.54
CA GLU A 58 11.99 9.33 16.39
C GLU A 58 12.27 8.53 15.11
N PHE A 59 12.64 9.21 14.01
CA PHE A 59 13.05 8.53 12.79
C PHE A 59 14.41 7.83 12.94
N LYS A 60 15.41 8.47 13.54
CA LYS A 60 16.78 7.97 13.70
C LYS A 60 16.87 6.70 14.55
N LYS A 61 15.88 6.43 15.42
CA LYS A 61 15.78 5.17 16.16
C LYS A 61 15.80 3.92 15.26
N ASP A 62 15.22 4.03 14.06
CA ASP A 62 15.01 2.89 13.17
C ASP A 62 15.86 2.92 11.89
N TYR A 63 16.54 4.04 11.61
CA TYR A 63 17.23 4.30 10.34
C TYR A 63 18.60 4.95 10.58
N SER A 64 19.63 4.52 9.83
CA SER A 64 20.91 5.24 9.77
C SER A 64 20.68 6.57 9.06
N ALA A 65 20.58 7.64 9.84
CA ALA A 65 20.11 8.92 9.38
C ALA A 65 20.85 10.09 10.04
N ALA A 66 20.99 11.17 9.28
CA ALA A 66 21.54 12.45 9.73
C ALA A 66 20.61 13.60 9.31
N LEU A 67 20.56 14.65 10.12
CA LEU A 67 19.75 15.84 9.89
C LEU A 67 20.63 17.00 9.44
N ALA A 68 20.26 17.64 8.33
CA ALA A 68 20.82 18.92 7.91
C ALA A 68 19.72 19.98 7.88
N LEU A 69 19.89 21.04 8.68
CA LEU A 69 19.05 22.23 8.65
C LEU A 69 19.62 23.22 7.63
N VAL A 70 18.75 23.80 6.80
CA VAL A 70 19.17 24.77 5.77
C VAL A 70 18.20 25.93 5.72
N GLY A 71 18.71 27.14 5.95
CA GLY A 71 17.90 28.35 5.95
C GLY A 71 18.04 29.17 4.68
N SER A 72 17.27 30.27 4.65
CA SER A 72 17.23 31.17 3.49
C SER A 72 18.59 31.75 3.10
N ASN A 73 19.54 31.93 4.03
CA ASN A 73 20.88 32.48 3.72
C ASN A 73 21.81 31.49 2.99
N TYR A 74 21.39 30.25 2.72
CA TYR A 74 22.20 29.33 1.94
C TYR A 74 22.57 29.94 0.57
N ASN A 75 23.87 30.05 0.32
CA ASN A 75 24.41 30.74 -0.85
C ASN A 75 25.41 29.92 -1.66
N GLY A 76 25.58 28.63 -1.36
CA GLY A 76 26.50 27.75 -2.08
C GLY A 76 27.31 26.89 -1.12
N VAL A 77 28.26 26.15 -1.68
CA VAL A 77 29.35 25.53 -0.91
C VAL A 77 30.11 26.64 -0.18
N GLU A 78 30.57 26.37 1.05
CA GLU A 78 31.22 27.34 1.95
C GLU A 78 30.31 28.44 2.54
N SER A 79 28.99 28.33 2.38
CA SER A 79 28.04 29.23 3.08
C SER A 79 27.84 28.82 4.55
N GLU A 80 27.19 29.68 5.34
CA GLU A 80 26.90 29.44 6.77
C GLU A 80 26.20 28.09 7.03
N TYR A 81 25.38 27.61 6.07
CA TYR A 81 24.68 26.33 6.20
C TYR A 81 25.49 25.12 5.69
N SER A 82 26.62 25.35 5.03
CA SER A 82 27.48 24.29 4.49
C SER A 82 28.04 23.38 5.58
N VAL A 83 28.30 23.91 6.77
CA VAL A 83 28.80 23.11 7.91
C VAL A 83 27.79 22.04 8.33
N TYR A 84 26.50 22.39 8.46
CA TYR A 84 25.46 21.43 8.85
C TYR A 84 25.27 20.31 7.81
N ILE A 85 25.35 20.66 6.52
CA ILE A 85 25.25 19.67 5.43
C ILE A 85 26.49 18.77 5.43
N THR A 86 27.68 19.35 5.60
CA THR A 86 28.95 18.62 5.64
C THR A 86 29.00 17.65 6.81
N ASP A 87 28.63 18.10 8.01
CA ASP A 87 28.63 17.29 9.23
C ASP A 87 27.63 16.14 9.14
N ALA A 88 26.43 16.39 8.61
CA ALA A 88 25.42 15.36 8.42
C ALA A 88 25.89 14.28 7.42
N ILE A 89 26.45 14.69 6.28
CA ILE A 89 26.99 13.74 5.28
C ILE A 89 28.22 13.01 5.83
N LYS A 90 29.10 13.70 6.56
CA LYS A 90 30.26 13.09 7.22
C LYS A 90 29.81 12.03 8.22
N THR A 91 28.81 12.33 9.05
CA THR A 91 28.21 11.36 9.99
C THR A 91 27.75 10.10 9.26
N LEU A 92 27.00 10.24 8.15
CA LEU A 92 26.56 9.09 7.36
C LEU A 92 27.74 8.30 6.77
N LYS A 93 28.75 8.98 6.22
CA LYS A 93 29.95 8.35 5.65
C LYS A 93 30.77 7.62 6.71
N ASP A 94 30.94 8.20 7.89
CA ASP A 94 31.64 7.60 9.03
C ASP A 94 30.89 6.37 9.56
N GLU A 95 29.56 6.40 9.51
CA GLU A 95 28.70 5.22 9.76
C GLU A 95 28.77 4.17 8.63
N GLY A 96 29.53 4.42 7.56
CA GLY A 96 29.76 3.50 6.44
C GLY A 96 28.77 3.63 5.29
N ALA A 97 27.92 4.66 5.27
CA ALA A 97 26.98 4.87 4.17
C ALA A 97 27.72 5.25 2.87
N ARG A 98 27.44 4.49 1.81
CA ARG A 98 27.97 4.72 0.45
C ARG A 98 26.89 5.12 -0.55
N ASP A 99 25.63 4.90 -0.17
CA ASP A 99 24.45 5.34 -0.89
C ASP A 99 23.63 6.22 0.07
N ILE A 100 23.49 7.49 -0.26
CA ILE A 100 22.81 8.50 0.56
C ILE A 100 21.50 8.89 -0.15
N VAL A 101 20.40 8.62 0.53
CA VAL A 101 19.06 9.03 0.10
C VAL A 101 18.69 10.32 0.82
N VAL A 102 18.42 11.36 0.05
CA VAL A 102 17.96 12.65 0.56
C VAL A 102 16.45 12.60 0.72
N LEU A 103 15.99 12.83 1.94
CA LEU A 103 14.58 12.95 2.30
C LEU A 103 14.28 14.46 2.45
N PRO A 104 13.72 15.13 1.43
CA PRO A 104 13.44 16.56 1.49
C PRO A 104 12.20 16.80 2.36
N LEU A 105 12.40 17.20 3.62
CA LEU A 105 11.32 17.63 4.53
C LEU A 105 10.84 19.05 4.15
N PHE A 106 10.36 19.17 2.93
CA PHE A 106 9.81 20.37 2.31
C PHE A 106 8.45 20.03 1.72
N LEU A 107 7.52 20.99 1.75
CA LEU A 107 6.19 20.78 1.17
C LEU A 107 6.29 20.45 -0.32
N SER A 108 7.10 21.20 -1.06
CA SER A 108 7.24 21.10 -2.52
C SER A 108 8.71 21.12 -2.93
N ALA A 109 9.01 20.49 -4.07
CA ALA A 109 10.31 20.60 -4.74
C ALA A 109 10.61 22.05 -5.17
N GLU A 110 9.58 22.89 -5.29
CA GLU A 110 9.67 24.29 -5.71
C GLU A 110 10.12 25.24 -4.60
N ASN A 111 10.40 24.73 -3.41
CA ASN A 111 10.94 25.56 -2.34
C ASN A 111 12.27 26.19 -2.77
N PRO A 112 12.44 27.52 -2.69
CA PRO A 112 13.63 28.21 -3.22
C PRO A 112 14.94 27.78 -2.58
N VAL A 113 14.91 27.45 -1.28
CA VAL A 113 16.10 26.96 -0.57
C VAL A 113 16.48 25.57 -1.09
N LEU A 114 15.48 24.70 -1.26
CA LEU A 114 15.68 23.37 -1.83
C LEU A 114 16.20 23.43 -3.26
N LYS A 115 15.54 24.19 -4.16
CA LYS A 115 15.97 24.37 -5.56
C LYS A 115 17.42 24.86 -5.66
N LYS A 116 17.81 25.79 -4.79
CA LYS A 116 19.17 26.32 -4.74
C LYS A 116 20.21 25.32 -4.23
N LEU A 117 19.82 24.45 -3.30
CA LEU A 117 20.71 23.43 -2.73
C LEU A 117 20.89 22.22 -3.64
N MET A 118 19.84 21.80 -4.35
CA MET A 118 19.86 20.60 -5.21
C MET A 118 21.10 20.49 -6.12
N PRO A 119 21.49 21.51 -6.91
CA PRO A 119 22.67 21.41 -7.78
C PRO A 119 24.00 21.39 -7.01
N HIS A 120 24.03 21.87 -5.77
CA HIS A 120 25.26 21.93 -4.95
C HIS A 120 25.44 20.68 -4.08
N LEU A 121 24.38 19.92 -3.80
CA LEU A 121 24.45 18.79 -2.88
C LEU A 121 25.48 17.71 -3.27
N PRO A 122 25.70 17.37 -4.56
CA PRO A 122 26.73 16.43 -4.97
C PRO A 122 28.15 16.80 -4.50
N ALA A 123 28.47 18.09 -4.39
CA ALA A 123 29.79 18.55 -3.95
C ALA A 123 30.10 18.18 -2.49
N TYR A 124 29.09 18.07 -1.64
CA TYR A 124 29.25 17.63 -0.24
C TYR A 124 29.38 16.11 -0.13
N ALA A 125 28.76 15.38 -1.06
CA ALA A 125 28.62 13.93 -1.04
C ALA A 125 29.66 13.20 -1.90
N THR A 126 30.80 13.83 -2.25
CA THR A 126 31.85 13.20 -3.07
C THR A 126 32.21 11.80 -2.58
N GLY A 127 32.23 10.83 -3.50
CA GLY A 127 32.50 9.42 -3.18
C GLY A 127 31.33 8.64 -2.59
N ALA A 128 30.13 9.23 -2.50
CA ALA A 128 28.89 8.54 -2.21
C ALA A 128 27.91 8.69 -3.38
N ARG A 129 27.08 7.66 -3.61
CA ARG A 129 25.94 7.75 -4.51
C ARG A 129 24.84 8.59 -3.85
N LEU A 130 24.28 9.55 -4.56
CA LEU A 130 23.20 10.41 -4.06
C LEU A 130 21.90 10.09 -4.78
N ARG A 131 20.80 9.95 -4.03
CA ARG A 131 19.44 9.77 -4.58
C ARG A 131 18.46 10.72 -3.89
N TRP A 132 17.52 11.25 -4.66
CA TRP A 132 16.47 12.13 -4.14
C TRP A 132 15.15 11.38 -3.99
N ALA A 133 14.56 11.48 -2.81
CA ALA A 133 13.17 11.11 -2.60
C ALA A 133 12.21 12.24 -3.02
N ALA A 134 10.94 11.88 -3.20
CA ALA A 134 9.88 12.83 -3.50
C ALA A 134 9.60 13.76 -2.29
N PRO A 135 9.13 15.01 -2.52
CA PRO A 135 8.73 15.93 -1.44
C PRO A 135 7.40 15.52 -0.80
N LEU A 136 6.99 16.25 0.25
CA LEU A 136 5.76 15.96 1.00
C LEU A 136 4.50 16.04 0.14
N SER A 137 4.42 16.95 -0.84
CA SER A 137 3.25 17.15 -1.72
C SER A 137 2.88 15.90 -2.54
N GLU A 138 3.83 14.98 -2.73
CA GLU A 138 3.63 13.76 -3.49
C GLU A 138 2.95 12.63 -2.68
N SER A 139 2.74 12.80 -1.38
CA SER A 139 2.21 11.75 -0.50
C SER A 139 0.76 12.00 -0.07
N HIS A 140 -0.10 10.97 -0.19
CA HIS A 140 -1.44 10.99 0.41
C HIS A 140 -1.39 11.15 1.94
N LEU A 141 -0.31 10.73 2.61
CA LEU A 141 -0.13 10.96 4.05
C LEU A 141 -0.11 12.45 4.39
N THR A 142 0.43 13.29 3.50
CA THR A 142 0.42 14.76 3.60
C THR A 142 -0.97 15.32 3.32
N ALA A 143 -1.69 14.74 2.35
CA ALA A 143 -3.07 15.12 2.06
C ALA A 143 -4.01 14.84 3.26
N GLN A 144 -3.76 13.73 3.98
CA GLN A 144 -4.41 13.43 5.25
C GLN A 144 -4.07 14.44 6.36
N VAL A 145 -2.84 14.99 6.39
CA VAL A 145 -2.51 16.10 7.32
C VAL A 145 -3.42 17.28 7.02
N LEU A 146 -3.58 17.67 5.76
CA LEU A 146 -4.45 18.77 5.36
C LEU A 146 -5.91 18.50 5.75
N LEU A 147 -6.42 17.30 5.47
CA LEU A 147 -7.77 16.88 5.88
C LEU A 147 -7.95 16.99 7.40
N ASP A 148 -6.99 16.49 8.18
CA ASP A 148 -7.02 16.56 9.64
C ASP A 148 -7.02 18.03 10.10
N ARG A 149 -6.17 18.90 9.52
CA ARG A 149 -6.11 20.34 9.85
C ARG A 149 -7.41 21.07 9.56
N VAL A 150 -8.02 20.82 8.41
CA VAL A 150 -9.31 21.44 8.06
C VAL A 150 -10.40 20.94 9.02
N SER A 151 -10.39 19.64 9.34
CA SER A 151 -11.37 19.00 10.22
C SER A 151 -11.27 19.46 11.68
N GLU A 152 -10.14 20.05 12.12
CA GLU A 152 -10.00 20.63 13.47
C GLU A 152 -10.99 21.77 13.74
N LYS A 153 -11.45 22.47 12.69
CA LYS A 153 -12.34 23.63 12.79
C LYS A 153 -13.68 23.44 12.09
N SER A 154 -13.75 22.53 11.13
CA SER A 154 -14.97 22.25 10.37
C SER A 154 -16.08 21.66 11.23
N LYS A 155 -17.30 22.15 11.04
CA LYS A 155 -18.54 21.71 11.70
C LYS A 155 -19.61 21.36 10.66
N ASN A 156 -19.76 22.19 9.63
CA ASN A 156 -20.71 22.00 8.54
C ASN A 156 -20.04 22.28 7.18
N PRO A 157 -19.31 21.29 6.61
CA PRO A 157 -18.51 21.46 5.39
C PRO A 157 -19.28 22.13 4.24
N GLU A 158 -20.53 21.73 4.00
CA GLU A 158 -21.32 22.22 2.86
C GLU A 158 -21.66 23.72 2.94
N GLN A 159 -21.51 24.33 4.11
CA GLN A 159 -21.71 25.78 4.34
C GLN A 159 -20.38 26.53 4.55
N GLU A 160 -19.27 25.81 4.59
CA GLU A 160 -17.95 26.35 4.95
C GLU A 160 -17.08 26.60 3.72
N HIS A 161 -16.40 27.74 3.73
CA HIS A 161 -15.39 28.10 2.74
C HIS A 161 -13.99 27.86 3.32
N VAL A 162 -13.17 27.05 2.67
CA VAL A 162 -11.79 26.79 3.09
C VAL A 162 -10.83 27.66 2.29
N VAL A 163 -9.92 28.35 2.98
CA VAL A 163 -8.80 29.06 2.35
C VAL A 163 -7.49 28.42 2.82
N ILE A 164 -6.82 27.71 1.93
CA ILE A 164 -5.52 27.09 2.19
C ILE A 164 -4.44 28.13 1.93
N LEU A 165 -3.59 28.38 2.92
CA LEU A 165 -2.51 29.35 2.85
C LEU A 165 -1.18 28.62 2.67
N GLY A 166 -0.61 28.70 1.47
CA GLY A 166 0.76 28.29 1.17
C GLY A 166 1.74 29.46 1.31
N MET A 167 3.05 29.18 1.31
CA MET A 167 4.05 30.24 1.26
C MET A 167 5.39 29.77 0.69
N GLY A 168 6.24 30.75 0.40
CA GLY A 168 7.67 30.56 0.23
C GLY A 168 8.16 30.63 -1.21
N VAL A 169 7.31 31.01 -2.17
CA VAL A 169 7.69 31.14 -3.59
C VAL A 169 8.40 32.46 -3.88
N MET A 170 9.22 32.52 -4.93
CA MET A 170 10.00 33.72 -5.30
C MET A 170 9.45 34.44 -6.52
N ASP A 171 8.74 33.72 -7.39
CA ASP A 171 8.25 34.16 -8.69
C ASP A 171 6.92 33.47 -9.02
N GLU A 172 6.28 33.88 -10.12
CA GLU A 172 4.98 33.36 -10.54
C GLU A 172 5.04 31.91 -11.03
N ALA A 173 6.20 31.45 -11.52
CA ALA A 173 6.38 30.06 -11.94
C ALA A 173 6.36 29.12 -10.71
N GLY A 174 7.09 29.49 -9.66
CA GLY A 174 7.04 28.79 -8.37
C GLY A 174 5.66 28.87 -7.71
N GLU A 175 4.96 30.01 -7.84
CA GLU A 175 3.56 30.14 -7.41
C GLU A 175 2.66 29.12 -8.11
N ALA A 176 2.73 29.05 -9.44
CA ALA A 176 1.92 28.12 -10.23
C ALA A 176 2.19 26.66 -9.86
N ALA A 177 3.45 26.29 -9.70
CA ALA A 177 3.81 24.92 -9.37
C ALA A 177 3.43 24.53 -7.92
N LEU A 178 3.65 25.40 -6.93
CA LEU A 178 3.17 25.16 -5.56
C LEU A 178 1.63 25.15 -5.49
N ARG A 179 0.96 25.94 -6.34
CA ARG A 179 -0.50 25.90 -6.45
C ARG A 179 -0.97 24.53 -6.94
N THR A 180 -0.36 23.97 -7.98
CA THR A 180 -0.66 22.61 -8.45
C THR A 180 -0.46 21.56 -7.35
N ASP A 181 0.63 21.64 -6.59
CA ASP A 181 0.86 20.77 -5.43
C ASP A 181 -0.28 20.88 -4.39
N LEU A 182 -0.67 22.10 -4.03
CA LEU A 182 -1.73 22.34 -3.05
C LEU A 182 -3.12 21.94 -3.58
N GLU A 183 -3.39 22.12 -4.88
CA GLU A 183 -4.64 21.67 -5.53
C GLU A 183 -4.77 20.15 -5.49
N LYS A 184 -3.67 19.42 -5.72
CA LYS A 184 -3.64 17.95 -5.57
C LYS A 184 -3.98 17.52 -4.15
N LEU A 185 -3.43 18.19 -3.14
CA LEU A 185 -3.75 17.92 -1.73
C LEU A 185 -5.20 18.33 -1.38
N ALA A 186 -5.68 19.45 -1.92
CA ALA A 186 -7.05 19.92 -1.73
C ALA A 186 -8.09 18.98 -2.36
N ALA A 187 -7.79 18.38 -3.52
CA ALA A 187 -8.65 17.39 -4.16
C ALA A 187 -8.88 16.16 -3.25
N TYR A 188 -7.88 15.77 -2.46
CA TYR A 188 -8.04 14.74 -1.43
C TYR A 188 -9.02 15.18 -0.34
N VAL A 189 -8.91 16.43 0.14
CA VAL A 189 -9.84 16.96 1.16
C VAL A 189 -11.26 16.96 0.63
N HIS A 190 -11.46 17.48 -0.59
CA HIS A 190 -12.77 17.56 -1.24
C HIS A 190 -13.44 16.19 -1.37
N ARG A 191 -12.65 15.14 -1.61
CA ARG A 191 -13.12 13.76 -1.70
C ARG A 191 -13.77 13.25 -0.41
N TYR A 192 -13.32 13.70 0.76
CA TYR A 192 -13.85 13.26 2.06
C TYR A 192 -14.81 14.26 2.70
N ARG A 193 -14.78 15.52 2.27
CA ARG A 193 -15.58 16.61 2.83
C ARG A 193 -15.99 17.57 1.71
N SER A 194 -17.29 17.68 1.49
CA SER A 194 -17.89 18.56 0.48
C SER A 194 -17.95 20.01 0.96
N PHE A 195 -16.81 20.71 0.92
CA PHE A 195 -16.76 22.14 1.25
C PHE A 195 -17.45 23.00 0.19
N LYS A 196 -18.10 24.10 0.62
CA LYS A 196 -18.75 25.06 -0.29
C LYS A 196 -17.78 25.65 -1.32
N SER A 197 -16.54 25.92 -0.89
CA SER A 197 -15.42 26.18 -1.80
C SER A 197 -14.10 25.89 -1.10
N ILE A 198 -13.07 25.57 -1.88
CA ILE A 198 -11.69 25.51 -1.42
C ILE A 198 -10.87 26.45 -2.32
N GLU A 199 -10.31 27.50 -1.73
CA GLU A 199 -9.47 28.49 -2.42
C GLU A 199 -8.04 28.42 -1.88
N ILE A 200 -7.04 28.75 -2.71
CA ILE A 200 -5.62 28.68 -2.35
C ILE A 200 -4.97 30.05 -2.49
N GLY A 201 -4.39 30.54 -1.41
CA GLY A 201 -3.56 31.75 -1.37
C GLY A 201 -2.10 31.40 -1.08
N ILE A 202 -1.14 31.96 -1.84
CA ILE A 202 0.28 31.65 -1.69
C ILE A 202 1.07 32.93 -1.40
N TYR A 203 1.67 33.01 -0.22
CA TYR A 203 2.53 34.13 0.16
C TYR A 203 3.93 34.00 -0.42
N TYR A 204 4.44 35.09 -0.98
CA TYR A 204 5.77 35.18 -1.53
C TYR A 204 6.82 35.35 -0.43
N HIS A 205 7.97 34.73 -0.64
CA HIS A 205 9.10 34.78 0.28
C HIS A 205 9.65 36.21 0.40
N ARG A 206 10.23 36.54 1.57
CA ARG A 206 10.72 37.90 1.87
C ARG A 206 11.74 38.46 0.88
N ARG A 207 12.48 37.57 0.21
CA ARG A 207 13.52 37.89 -0.80
C ARG A 207 13.01 37.90 -2.25
N ALA A 208 11.73 37.62 -2.48
CA ALA A 208 11.13 37.85 -3.78
C ALA A 208 11.23 39.33 -4.16
N ASP A 209 11.07 39.64 -5.45
CA ASP A 209 10.95 41.01 -5.93
C ASP A 209 9.93 41.79 -5.09
N ALA A 210 10.28 43.02 -4.68
CA ALA A 210 9.52 43.76 -3.69
C ALA A 210 8.12 44.13 -4.20
N ALA A 211 8.03 44.61 -5.44
CA ALA A 211 6.76 45.04 -6.05
C ALA A 211 5.85 43.83 -6.33
N LEU A 212 6.42 42.75 -6.85
CA LEU A 212 5.68 41.50 -7.09
C LEU A 212 5.15 40.92 -5.77
N LYS A 213 6.02 40.82 -4.75
CA LYS A 213 5.67 40.30 -3.43
C LYS A 213 4.56 41.12 -2.79
N GLU A 214 4.64 42.45 -2.81
CA GLU A 214 3.60 43.32 -2.26
C GLU A 214 2.27 43.10 -2.96
N LYS A 215 2.27 43.15 -4.30
CA LYS A 215 1.07 42.91 -5.12
C LYS A 215 0.43 41.55 -4.82
N LYS A 216 1.23 40.49 -4.81
CA LYS A 216 0.74 39.11 -4.65
C LYS A 216 0.31 38.81 -3.22
N ASN A 217 1.06 39.24 -2.21
CA ASN A 217 0.68 39.06 -0.82
C ASN A 217 -0.59 39.84 -0.47
N LYS A 218 -0.75 41.05 -1.03
CA LYS A 218 -2.00 41.80 -0.92
C LYS A 218 -3.17 41.05 -1.55
N ALA A 219 -2.99 40.42 -2.71
CA ALA A 219 -4.05 39.62 -3.33
C ALA A 219 -4.48 38.43 -2.47
N VAL A 220 -3.54 37.80 -1.74
CA VAL A 220 -3.86 36.74 -0.76
C VAL A 220 -4.62 37.30 0.44
N ASP A 221 -4.23 38.47 0.96
CA ASP A 221 -4.96 39.12 2.05
C ASP A 221 -6.39 39.45 1.63
N ASP A 222 -6.56 40.06 0.46
CA ASP A 222 -7.86 40.41 -0.07
C ASP A 222 -8.72 39.16 -0.33
N LEU A 223 -8.12 38.02 -0.70
CA LEU A 223 -8.80 36.73 -0.81
C LEU A 223 -9.37 36.29 0.54
N VAL A 224 -8.54 36.24 1.59
CA VAL A 224 -8.97 35.81 2.94
C VAL A 224 -10.07 36.73 3.47
N ILE A 225 -9.89 38.06 3.34
CA ILE A 225 -10.84 39.08 3.81
C ILE A 225 -12.17 38.97 3.07
N ARG A 226 -12.16 38.88 1.73
CA ARG A 226 -13.38 38.73 0.94
C ARG A 226 -14.11 37.44 1.26
N SER A 227 -13.39 36.35 1.48
CA SER A 227 -14.00 35.10 1.89
C SER A 227 -14.69 35.25 3.24
N ALA A 228 -14.05 35.89 4.24
CA ALA A 228 -14.62 36.13 5.56
C ALA A 228 -15.88 37.02 5.55
N ALA A 229 -16.06 37.84 4.51
CA ALA A 229 -17.26 38.65 4.32
C ALA A 229 -18.44 37.88 3.69
N LYS A 230 -18.25 36.66 3.19
CA LYS A 230 -19.32 35.84 2.57
C LYS A 230 -20.23 35.26 3.66
N LYS A 231 -21.50 35.01 3.31
CA LYS A 231 -22.41 34.19 4.14
C LYS A 231 -21.92 32.73 4.14
N GLY A 232 -21.34 32.29 5.27
CA GLY A 232 -20.77 30.95 5.48
C GLY A 232 -19.51 31.02 6.36
N GLN A 233 -19.28 30.03 7.24
CA GLN A 233 -18.11 30.03 8.14
C GLN A 233 -16.83 29.81 7.32
N VAL A 234 -15.85 30.70 7.45
CA VAL A 234 -14.57 30.59 6.73
C VAL A 234 -13.54 29.89 7.60
N ILE A 235 -12.84 28.92 7.03
CA ILE A 235 -11.72 28.24 7.67
C ILE A 235 -10.43 28.61 6.94
N ALA A 236 -9.52 29.32 7.62
CA ALA A 236 -8.20 29.64 7.09
C ALA A 236 -7.16 28.65 7.61
N VAL A 237 -6.48 27.95 6.71
CA VAL A 237 -5.59 26.84 7.04
C VAL A 237 -4.15 27.15 6.59
N PRO A 238 -3.23 27.49 7.52
CA PRO A 238 -1.82 27.59 7.19
C PRO A 238 -1.25 26.21 6.86
N PHE A 239 -0.83 26.01 5.61
CA PHE A 239 -0.34 24.74 5.12
C PHE A 239 1.03 24.91 4.45
N PHE A 240 2.03 25.16 5.29
CA PHE A 240 3.43 25.36 4.90
C PHE A 240 4.36 24.91 6.03
N ILE A 241 5.68 24.89 5.77
CA ILE A 241 6.72 24.75 6.80
C ILE A 241 7.43 26.11 6.95
N GLY A 242 7.00 26.90 7.93
CA GLY A 242 7.40 28.31 8.05
C GLY A 242 8.33 28.60 9.23
N PRO A 243 8.85 29.84 9.34
CA PRO A 243 9.59 30.30 10.50
C PRO A 243 8.75 30.24 11.79
N LYS A 244 9.37 29.73 12.85
CA LYS A 244 8.83 29.53 14.19
C LYS A 244 9.98 29.60 15.21
N PHE A 245 10.33 30.82 15.61
CA PHE A 245 11.36 31.05 16.63
C PHE A 245 10.85 30.70 18.03
N ASP A 246 9.63 31.16 18.34
CA ASP A 246 8.86 30.80 19.52
C ASP A 246 7.34 30.83 19.19
N ASN A 247 6.47 30.73 20.21
CA ASN A 247 5.02 30.72 20.00
C ASN A 247 4.44 32.07 19.51
N ARG A 248 5.09 33.19 19.81
CA ARG A 248 4.68 34.55 19.38
C ARG A 248 5.39 34.99 18.09
N MET A 249 6.62 34.55 17.88
CA MET A 249 7.43 34.80 16.69
C MET A 249 7.34 33.62 15.71
N SER A 250 6.14 33.37 15.21
CA SER A 250 5.88 32.38 14.17
C SER A 250 5.05 32.98 13.04
N MET A 251 5.22 32.46 11.82
CA MET A 251 4.41 32.89 10.67
C MET A 251 2.91 32.67 10.93
N THR A 252 2.57 31.54 11.54
CA THR A 252 1.19 31.20 11.92
C THR A 252 0.60 32.19 12.93
N HIS A 253 1.36 32.59 13.96
CA HIS A 253 0.90 33.61 14.90
C HIS A 253 0.72 34.97 14.23
N TRP A 254 1.64 35.35 13.33
CA TRP A 254 1.52 36.59 12.56
C TRP A 254 0.27 36.60 11.67
N LEU A 255 0.02 35.52 10.91
CA LEU A 255 -1.18 35.39 10.07
C LEU A 255 -2.47 35.40 10.91
N SER A 256 -2.49 34.67 12.02
CA SER A 256 -3.64 34.65 12.94
C SER A 256 -3.94 36.05 13.49
N ASN A 257 -2.92 36.78 13.95
CA ASN A 257 -3.09 38.16 14.44
C ASN A 257 -3.52 39.12 13.33
N LYS A 258 -3.03 38.93 12.10
CA LYS A 258 -3.41 39.74 10.95
C LYS A 258 -4.89 39.65 10.64
N PHE A 259 -5.47 38.45 10.79
CA PHE A 259 -6.87 38.21 10.47
C PHE A 259 -7.82 38.19 11.68
N LYS A 260 -7.33 38.48 12.89
CA LYS A 260 -8.11 38.42 14.15
C LYS A 260 -9.38 39.28 14.19
N ALA A 261 -9.45 40.31 13.35
CA ALA A 261 -10.58 41.25 13.30
C ALA A 261 -11.69 40.79 12.35
N TYR A 262 -11.48 39.71 11.59
CA TYR A 262 -12.43 39.17 10.64
C TYR A 262 -13.11 37.93 11.21
N ASP A 263 -14.36 37.70 10.81
CA ASP A 263 -15.16 36.55 11.23
C ASP A 263 -14.73 35.29 10.47
N LEU A 264 -13.65 34.66 10.95
CA LEU A 264 -13.13 33.41 10.39
C LEU A 264 -12.51 32.53 11.47
N ASP A 265 -12.55 31.22 11.24
CA ASP A 265 -11.87 30.20 12.02
C ASP A 265 -10.46 29.95 11.48
N PHE A 266 -9.45 30.49 12.17
CA PHE A 266 -8.05 30.27 11.82
C PHE A 266 -7.51 28.99 12.47
N VAL A 267 -6.99 28.05 11.66
CA VAL A 267 -6.33 26.83 12.18
C VAL A 267 -4.95 27.21 12.74
N GLY A 268 -4.78 27.03 14.05
CA GLY A 268 -3.57 27.47 14.77
C GLY A 268 -2.32 26.60 14.55
N ARG A 269 -2.37 25.58 13.70
CA ARG A 269 -1.28 24.64 13.45
C ARG A 269 -0.98 24.50 11.96
N GLU A 270 0.30 24.55 11.64
CA GLU A 270 0.85 24.30 10.31
C GLU A 270 0.83 22.80 9.96
N ILE A 271 1.53 22.41 8.89
CA ILE A 271 1.78 20.99 8.58
C ILE A 271 2.52 20.25 9.71
N MET A 272 3.39 20.94 10.46
CA MET A 272 4.12 20.38 11.61
C MET A 272 3.64 20.99 12.95
N PRO A 273 3.58 20.20 14.04
CA PRO A 273 3.84 18.76 14.13
C PRO A 273 2.62 17.91 13.73
N HIS A 274 2.85 16.76 13.10
CA HIS A 274 1.80 15.77 12.81
C HIS A 274 2.36 14.34 12.69
N PRO A 275 1.71 13.30 13.24
CA PRO A 275 2.22 11.91 13.20
C PRO A 275 2.45 11.37 11.79
N ASN A 276 1.64 11.80 10.81
CA ASN A 276 1.82 11.38 9.41
C ASN A 276 3.15 11.84 8.78
N LEU A 277 3.83 12.83 9.35
CA LEU A 277 5.16 13.22 8.85
C LEU A 277 6.22 12.20 9.22
N LEU A 278 6.13 11.59 10.40
CA LEU A 278 7.00 10.47 10.77
C LEU A 278 6.68 9.26 9.89
N ARG A 279 5.39 8.98 9.68
CA ARG A 279 4.97 7.90 8.76
C ARG A 279 5.48 8.14 7.35
N TRP A 280 5.42 9.37 6.86
CA TRP A 280 5.96 9.75 5.55
C TRP A 280 7.48 9.54 5.47
N LEU A 281 8.25 9.99 6.47
CA LEU A 281 9.69 9.76 6.52
C LEU A 281 10.02 8.26 6.46
N LYS A 282 9.36 7.47 7.31
CA LYS A 282 9.54 6.02 7.37
C LYS A 282 9.12 5.34 6.05
N LYS A 283 7.95 5.70 5.48
CA LYS A 283 7.45 5.15 4.21
C LYS A 283 8.39 5.43 3.06
N THR A 284 8.84 6.68 2.98
CA THR A 284 9.75 7.14 1.95
C THR A 284 11.11 6.46 2.06
N ALA A 285 11.66 6.35 3.28
CA ALA A 285 12.90 5.62 3.52
C ALA A 285 12.78 4.14 3.16
N ASN A 286 11.66 3.53 3.53
CA ASN A 286 11.35 2.12 3.25
C ASN A 286 11.43 1.78 1.77
N VAL A 287 11.10 2.69 0.84
CA VAL A 287 11.24 2.47 -0.62
C VAL A 287 12.68 2.13 -1.02
N TYR A 288 13.67 2.69 -0.33
CA TYR A 288 15.09 2.54 -0.66
C TYR A 288 15.79 1.44 0.14
N LEU A 289 15.05 0.69 0.95
CA LEU A 289 15.56 -0.42 1.73
C LEU A 289 15.09 -1.75 1.17
N THR A 290 16.01 -2.72 1.15
CA THR A 290 15.65 -4.12 1.04
C THR A 290 15.27 -4.61 2.43
N PRO A 291 14.02 -5.06 2.67
CA PRO A 291 13.61 -5.53 3.99
C PRO A 291 14.37 -6.82 4.34
N ALA A 292 14.75 -6.97 5.60
CA ALA A 292 15.09 -8.30 6.12
C ALA A 292 13.81 -9.17 6.16
N SER A 293 13.95 -10.49 6.09
CA SER A 293 12.80 -11.42 6.17
C SER A 293 11.92 -11.16 7.40
N ALA A 294 12.52 -10.87 8.56
CA ALA A 294 11.80 -10.54 9.79
C ALA A 294 11.01 -9.20 9.75
N GLN A 295 11.25 -8.36 8.74
CA GLN A 295 10.56 -7.09 8.53
C GLN A 295 9.44 -7.21 7.47
N VAL A 296 9.12 -8.43 7.04
CA VAL A 296 7.99 -8.72 6.17
C VAL A 296 6.88 -9.39 6.97
N GLY A 297 5.68 -8.85 6.87
CA GLY A 297 4.46 -9.43 7.41
C GLY A 297 3.47 -9.77 6.30
N VAL A 298 2.42 -10.48 6.67
CA VAL A 298 1.33 -10.87 5.77
C VAL A 298 0.03 -10.46 6.44
N VAL A 299 -0.84 -9.77 5.70
CA VAL A 299 -2.22 -9.53 6.12
C VAL A 299 -3.12 -10.35 5.22
N ILE A 300 -3.91 -11.26 5.80
CA ILE A 300 -4.88 -12.07 5.06
C ILE A 300 -6.28 -11.51 5.32
N MET A 301 -6.96 -11.15 4.23
CA MET A 301 -8.32 -10.60 4.21
C MET A 301 -9.28 -11.62 3.59
N PRO A 302 -9.81 -12.55 4.39
CA PRO A 302 -11.00 -13.31 4.01
C PRO A 302 -12.27 -12.48 4.22
N HIS A 303 -13.38 -12.92 3.63
CA HIS A 303 -14.67 -12.26 3.81
C HIS A 303 -15.08 -12.17 5.29
N GLY A 304 -14.85 -13.24 6.05
CA GLY A 304 -15.32 -13.38 7.43
C GLY A 304 -16.81 -13.68 7.50
N ALA A 305 -17.21 -14.62 8.35
CA ALA A 305 -18.62 -14.96 8.54
C ALA A 305 -18.84 -15.51 9.96
N THR A 306 -19.65 -16.55 10.09
CA THR A 306 -19.86 -17.25 11.36
C THR A 306 -18.57 -17.94 11.83
N GLN A 307 -18.48 -18.26 13.13
CA GLN A 307 -17.29 -18.91 13.70
C GLN A 307 -16.88 -20.20 12.96
N PRO A 308 -17.79 -21.11 12.54
CA PRO A 308 -17.40 -22.28 11.77
C PRO A 308 -16.72 -21.98 10.43
N TYR A 309 -17.09 -20.87 9.77
CA TYR A 309 -16.38 -20.41 8.58
C TYR A 309 -14.96 -19.95 8.96
N ASN A 310 -14.86 -19.10 9.99
CA ASN A 310 -13.57 -18.53 10.42
C ASN A 310 -12.60 -19.64 10.87
N ASP A 311 -13.06 -20.61 11.67
CA ASP A 311 -12.27 -21.75 12.16
C ASP A 311 -11.62 -22.54 11.00
N VAL A 312 -12.37 -22.72 9.90
CA VAL A 312 -11.88 -23.47 8.74
C VAL A 312 -10.85 -22.67 7.95
N ILE A 313 -11.01 -21.35 7.86
CA ILE A 313 -10.00 -20.47 7.26
C ILE A 313 -8.73 -20.45 8.12
N GLU A 314 -8.87 -20.37 9.44
CA GLU A 314 -7.72 -20.36 10.35
C GLU A 314 -6.91 -21.66 10.27
N ARG A 315 -7.56 -22.83 10.14
CA ARG A 315 -6.86 -24.11 9.91
C ARG A 315 -6.03 -24.16 8.62
N VAL A 316 -6.45 -23.45 7.58
CA VAL A 316 -5.69 -23.36 6.32
C VAL A 316 -4.41 -22.53 6.52
N ILE A 317 -4.46 -21.56 7.43
CA ILE A 317 -3.41 -20.57 7.68
C ILE A 317 -2.43 -21.05 8.76
N GLU A 318 -2.90 -21.83 9.74
CA GLU A 318 -2.12 -22.34 10.88
C GLU A 318 -0.74 -22.91 10.49
N PRO A 319 -0.59 -23.75 9.44
CA PRO A 319 0.73 -24.26 9.03
C PRO A 319 1.73 -23.17 8.59
N LEU A 320 1.24 -22.01 8.18
CA LEU A 320 2.04 -20.89 7.68
C LEU A 320 2.49 -19.93 8.79
N GLN A 321 1.83 -19.95 9.95
CA GLN A 321 2.11 -19.01 11.05
C GLN A 321 3.51 -19.19 11.66
N ASN A 322 4.08 -20.40 11.57
CA ASN A 322 5.46 -20.66 12.01
C ASN A 322 6.52 -20.03 11.11
N ARG A 323 6.15 -19.63 9.88
CA ARG A 323 7.08 -19.13 8.85
C ARG A 323 6.87 -17.66 8.53
N TYR A 324 5.63 -17.18 8.62
CA TYR A 324 5.28 -15.80 8.31
C TYR A 324 4.58 -15.15 9.50
N ARG A 325 4.83 -13.86 9.69
CA ARG A 325 4.06 -13.04 10.63
C ARG A 325 2.73 -12.69 9.98
N ILE A 326 1.67 -13.39 10.38
CA ILE A 326 0.37 -13.29 9.74
C ILE A 326 -0.61 -12.58 10.66
N GLU A 327 -1.29 -11.57 10.13
CA GLU A 327 -2.43 -10.92 10.75
C GLU A 327 -3.69 -11.10 9.90
N MET A 328 -4.83 -11.20 10.57
CA MET A 328 -6.13 -11.32 9.91
C MET A 328 -6.83 -9.95 9.86
N ALA A 329 -7.43 -9.66 8.71
CA ALA A 329 -8.33 -8.52 8.52
C ALA A 329 -9.64 -9.02 7.91
N TYR A 330 -10.50 -9.64 8.72
CA TYR A 330 -11.80 -10.15 8.25
C TYR A 330 -12.65 -9.01 7.69
N GLY A 331 -13.23 -9.18 6.50
CA GLY A 331 -14.22 -8.25 5.97
C GLY A 331 -14.05 -7.97 4.47
N MET A 332 -15.03 -7.26 3.93
CA MET A 332 -15.07 -6.83 2.52
C MET A 332 -14.28 -5.54 2.29
N GLY A 333 -13.04 -5.48 2.77
CA GLY A 333 -12.23 -4.26 2.68
C GLY A 333 -12.61 -3.20 3.72
N ASP A 334 -12.84 -3.60 4.97
CA ASP A 334 -13.09 -2.67 6.08
C ASP A 334 -11.79 -1.90 6.43
N PRO A 335 -11.75 -0.55 6.30
CA PRO A 335 -10.54 0.22 6.54
C PRO A 335 -10.04 0.16 7.99
N GLU A 336 -10.94 0.03 8.96
CA GLU A 336 -10.59 -0.02 10.38
C GLU A 336 -9.91 -1.34 10.72
N LEU A 337 -10.49 -2.46 10.29
CA LEU A 337 -9.91 -3.78 10.53
C LEU A 337 -8.58 -3.96 9.79
N ILE A 338 -8.47 -3.42 8.56
CA ILE A 338 -7.20 -3.38 7.83
C ILE A 338 -6.18 -2.51 8.58
N GLN A 339 -6.55 -1.31 9.04
CA GLN A 339 -5.66 -0.45 9.83
C GLN A 339 -5.17 -1.15 11.09
N GLN A 340 -6.04 -1.86 11.81
CA GLN A 340 -5.67 -2.58 13.04
C GLN A 340 -4.65 -3.68 12.75
N ALA A 341 -4.90 -4.54 11.74
CA ALA A 341 -3.98 -5.60 11.33
C ALA A 341 -2.61 -5.05 10.90
N VAL A 342 -2.60 -3.99 10.07
CA VAL A 342 -1.37 -3.34 9.63
C VAL A 342 -0.62 -2.71 10.80
N SER A 343 -1.33 -2.08 11.74
CA SER A 343 -0.70 -1.40 12.89
C SER A 343 -0.02 -2.38 13.84
N ARG A 344 -0.59 -3.58 14.04
CA ARG A 344 0.04 -4.64 14.84
C ARG A 344 1.38 -5.05 14.22
N LEU A 345 1.40 -5.41 12.95
CA LEU A 345 2.64 -5.76 12.24
C LEU A 345 3.65 -4.59 12.25
N GLU A 346 3.21 -3.37 11.97
CA GLU A 346 4.07 -2.18 11.96
C GLU A 346 4.71 -1.93 13.35
N SER A 347 3.98 -2.18 14.43
CA SER A 347 4.49 -2.07 15.81
C SER A 347 5.58 -3.11 16.15
N GLU A 348 5.61 -4.23 15.42
CA GLU A 348 6.62 -5.28 15.54
C GLU A 348 7.83 -5.08 14.61
N GLY A 349 7.92 -3.91 13.96
CA GLY A 349 9.02 -3.54 13.08
C GLY A 349 8.85 -4.01 11.63
N VAL A 350 7.66 -4.47 11.23
CA VAL A 350 7.35 -4.79 9.83
C VAL A 350 7.39 -3.52 8.97
N ARG A 351 8.03 -3.62 7.80
CA ARG A 351 8.21 -2.53 6.82
C ARG A 351 7.62 -2.85 5.45
N ARG A 352 7.24 -4.12 5.24
CA ARG A 352 6.58 -4.62 4.05
C ARG A 352 5.46 -5.57 4.43
N ILE A 353 4.31 -5.42 3.79
CA ILE A 353 3.18 -6.32 3.99
C ILE A 353 2.76 -6.92 2.66
N VAL A 354 2.67 -8.24 2.62
CA VAL A 354 1.92 -8.95 1.58
C VAL A 354 0.45 -8.96 1.99
N PHE A 355 -0.38 -8.26 1.23
CA PHE A 355 -1.82 -8.19 1.48
C PHE A 355 -2.57 -9.20 0.60
N VAL A 356 -3.19 -10.19 1.23
CA VAL A 356 -3.85 -11.31 0.56
C VAL A 356 -5.35 -11.12 0.57
N ARG A 357 -5.94 -10.94 -0.61
CA ARG A 357 -7.40 -10.99 -0.80
C ARG A 357 -7.81 -12.44 -0.98
N MET A 358 -8.37 -13.06 0.05
CA MET A 358 -8.82 -14.45 0.00
C MET A 358 -10.22 -14.55 -0.62
N TYR A 359 -10.30 -14.16 -1.90
CA TYR A 359 -11.49 -14.13 -2.75
C TYR A 359 -11.29 -14.99 -4.00
N SER A 360 -12.39 -15.44 -4.61
CA SER A 360 -12.37 -16.38 -5.73
C SER A 360 -11.57 -15.89 -6.92
N LEU A 361 -11.73 -14.63 -7.31
CA LEU A 361 -11.04 -14.02 -8.46
C LEU A 361 -10.12 -12.89 -8.02
N SER A 362 -8.99 -12.71 -8.70
CA SER A 362 -7.95 -11.75 -8.29
C SER A 362 -8.38 -10.29 -8.38
N GLY A 363 -9.39 -9.99 -9.22
CA GLY A 363 -9.99 -8.66 -9.34
C GLY A 363 -10.98 -8.31 -8.23
N GLN A 364 -11.48 -9.29 -7.46
CA GLN A 364 -12.47 -9.03 -6.40
C GLN A 364 -11.84 -8.23 -5.26
N MET A 365 -12.53 -7.17 -4.83
CA MET A 365 -12.07 -6.22 -3.81
C MET A 365 -10.74 -5.49 -4.14
N LYS A 366 -10.14 -5.72 -5.31
CA LYS A 366 -8.84 -5.13 -5.66
C LYS A 366 -8.89 -3.59 -5.77
N PRO A 367 -9.81 -2.97 -6.53
CA PRO A 367 -9.88 -1.50 -6.60
C PRO A 367 -10.10 -0.85 -5.22
N LEU A 368 -10.98 -1.44 -4.42
CA LEU A 368 -11.28 -0.99 -3.06
C LEU A 368 -10.06 -1.07 -2.13
N THR A 369 -9.44 -2.25 -2.05
CA THR A 369 -8.29 -2.47 -1.16
C THR A 369 -7.04 -1.74 -1.61
N ASP A 370 -6.75 -1.68 -2.92
CA ASP A 370 -5.62 -0.90 -3.42
C ASP A 370 -5.77 0.58 -3.06
N TYR A 371 -7.00 1.10 -3.10
CA TYR A 371 -7.27 2.45 -2.64
C TYR A 371 -7.04 2.59 -1.13
N ILE A 372 -7.65 1.73 -0.30
CA ILE A 372 -7.50 1.76 1.17
C ILE A 372 -6.02 1.69 1.59
N LEU A 373 -5.23 0.83 0.95
CA LEU A 373 -3.80 0.63 1.24
C LEU A 373 -2.91 1.79 0.74
N GLY A 374 -3.46 2.72 -0.03
CA GLY A 374 -2.72 3.82 -0.64
C GLY A 374 -1.84 3.40 -1.81
N LEU A 375 -2.18 2.30 -2.49
CA LEU A 375 -1.54 1.83 -3.74
C LEU A 375 -2.08 2.58 -4.97
N THR A 376 -3.29 3.13 -4.89
CA THR A 376 -3.83 4.06 -5.89
C THR A 376 -4.40 5.30 -5.21
N ASN A 377 -4.37 6.42 -5.93
CA ASN A 377 -5.05 7.66 -5.52
C ASN A 377 -6.50 7.72 -6.02
N ASP A 378 -6.92 6.80 -6.89
CA ASP A 378 -8.25 6.80 -7.48
C ASP A 378 -9.22 6.00 -6.60
N PRO A 379 -10.30 6.63 -6.10
CA PRO A 379 -11.31 5.93 -5.33
C PRO A 379 -12.08 4.95 -6.22
N PRO A 380 -12.58 3.82 -5.68
CA PRO A 380 -13.37 2.88 -6.46
C PRO A 380 -14.70 3.52 -6.90
N HIS A 381 -15.16 3.18 -8.12
CA HIS A 381 -16.37 3.74 -8.75
C HIS A 381 -17.72 3.32 -8.11
N ALA A 382 -17.70 2.67 -6.95
CA ALA A 382 -18.85 1.91 -6.42
C ALA A 382 -19.38 2.41 -5.06
N HIS A 383 -19.12 3.67 -4.69
CA HIS A 383 -19.85 4.27 -3.58
C HIS A 383 -21.10 4.94 -4.15
N HIS A 384 -22.25 4.70 -3.52
CA HIS A 384 -23.51 5.34 -3.88
C HIS A 384 -23.28 6.83 -4.10
N THR A 385 -23.97 7.41 -5.09
CA THR A 385 -23.87 8.84 -5.41
C THR A 385 -24.12 9.66 -4.14
N GLY A 386 -23.05 10.23 -3.55
CA GLY A 386 -23.12 11.05 -2.33
C GLY A 386 -22.24 10.57 -1.17
N ASP A 387 -21.80 9.31 -1.14
CA ASP A 387 -20.98 8.80 -0.03
C ASP A 387 -19.49 9.09 -0.23
N ALA A 388 -18.81 9.50 0.86
CA ALA A 388 -17.35 9.59 0.87
C ALA A 388 -16.73 8.19 0.64
N PRO A 389 -15.62 8.10 -0.11
CA PRO A 389 -14.92 6.83 -0.24
C PRO A 389 -14.34 6.39 1.12
N PRO A 390 -13.96 5.12 1.27
CA PRO A 390 -13.38 4.59 2.49
C PRO A 390 -12.11 5.35 2.87
N ALA A 391 -11.80 5.37 4.17
CA ALA A 391 -10.55 5.95 4.63
C ALA A 391 -9.36 5.16 4.08
N GLN A 392 -8.34 5.87 3.59
CA GLN A 392 -7.03 5.26 3.37
C GLN A 392 -6.32 5.09 4.71
N ILE A 393 -5.65 3.95 4.91
CA ILE A 393 -4.91 3.68 6.14
C ILE A 393 -3.70 4.61 6.28
N ARG A 394 -3.32 4.88 7.52
CA ARG A 394 -2.15 5.67 7.91
C ARG A 394 -1.02 4.70 8.31
N SER A 395 -0.13 4.37 7.37
CA SER A 395 1.00 3.47 7.64
C SER A 395 2.25 3.80 6.83
N ALA A 396 3.42 3.47 7.39
CA ALA A 396 4.72 3.59 6.74
C ALA A 396 5.18 2.33 6.00
N VAL A 397 4.40 1.24 6.06
CA VAL A 397 4.73 0.02 5.34
C VAL A 397 4.48 0.18 3.84
N LEU A 398 5.19 -0.59 3.02
CA LEU A 398 4.85 -0.75 1.60
C LEU A 398 4.13 -2.08 1.38
N PHE A 399 3.23 -2.10 0.40
CA PHE A 399 2.36 -3.24 0.15
C PHE A 399 2.67 -3.88 -1.20
N SER A 400 2.55 -5.20 -1.24
CA SER A 400 2.29 -5.98 -2.45
C SER A 400 1.01 -6.76 -2.19
N SER A 401 0.17 -6.95 -3.21
CA SER A 401 -1.13 -7.59 -3.01
C SER A 401 -1.46 -8.63 -4.07
N PHE A 402 -2.08 -9.74 -3.66
CA PHE A 402 -2.58 -10.78 -4.56
C PHE A 402 -3.93 -11.32 -4.08
N GLY A 403 -4.57 -12.15 -4.89
CA GLY A 403 -5.83 -12.83 -4.56
C GLY A 403 -6.23 -13.80 -5.67
N GLY A 404 -7.44 -14.32 -5.61
CA GLY A 404 -7.98 -15.17 -6.67
C GLY A 404 -7.66 -16.65 -6.50
N TYR A 405 -8.12 -17.28 -5.42
CA TYR A 405 -7.84 -18.70 -5.18
C TYR A 405 -8.44 -19.63 -6.25
N GLU A 406 -9.54 -19.26 -6.91
CA GLU A 406 -10.12 -20.05 -8.01
C GLU A 406 -9.38 -19.89 -9.33
N GLU A 407 -8.41 -18.99 -9.42
CA GLU A 407 -7.54 -18.88 -10.60
C GLU A 407 -6.38 -19.88 -10.55
N ASP A 408 -6.16 -20.52 -9.39
CA ASP A 408 -5.17 -21.58 -9.24
C ASP A 408 -5.68 -22.89 -9.87
N PRO A 409 -4.96 -23.48 -10.83
CA PRO A 409 -5.42 -24.68 -11.51
C PRO A 409 -5.39 -25.93 -10.60
N GLU A 410 -4.76 -25.91 -9.42
CA GLU A 410 -4.81 -26.99 -8.41
C GLU A 410 -6.17 -27.10 -7.72
N ILE A 411 -7.06 -26.09 -7.82
CA ILE A 411 -8.44 -26.19 -7.28
C ILE A 411 -9.19 -27.39 -7.86
N ALA A 412 -8.90 -27.77 -9.11
CA ALA A 412 -9.44 -28.98 -9.71
C ALA A 412 -9.12 -30.27 -8.93
N GLN A 413 -8.00 -30.32 -8.19
CA GLN A 413 -7.70 -31.44 -7.29
C GLN A 413 -8.73 -31.53 -6.17
N ILE A 414 -9.05 -30.39 -5.53
CA ILE A 414 -10.04 -30.36 -4.44
C ILE A 414 -11.39 -30.81 -4.97
N LEU A 415 -11.82 -30.23 -6.09
CA LEU A 415 -13.09 -30.56 -6.73
C LEU A 415 -13.18 -32.05 -7.08
N HIS A 416 -12.11 -32.64 -7.60
CA HIS A 416 -12.04 -34.07 -7.92
C HIS A 416 -12.27 -34.94 -6.66
N GLU A 417 -11.62 -34.61 -5.56
CA GLU A 417 -11.81 -35.30 -4.27
C GLU A 417 -13.23 -35.13 -3.71
N ARG A 418 -13.81 -33.92 -3.83
CA ARG A 418 -15.20 -33.66 -3.40
C ARG A 418 -16.21 -34.45 -4.23
N ILE A 419 -15.97 -34.61 -5.52
CA ILE A 419 -16.78 -35.44 -6.41
C ILE A 419 -16.66 -36.91 -6.00
N GLY A 420 -15.43 -37.42 -5.85
CA GLY A 420 -15.16 -38.80 -5.46
C GLY A 420 -15.81 -39.22 -4.14
N ALA A 421 -15.96 -38.29 -3.20
CA ALA A 421 -16.62 -38.56 -1.91
C ALA A 421 -18.12 -38.91 -2.02
N ILE A 422 -18.81 -38.54 -3.11
CA ILE A 422 -20.24 -38.81 -3.29
C ILE A 422 -20.58 -39.56 -4.59
N SER A 423 -19.62 -39.66 -5.51
CA SER A 423 -19.72 -40.42 -6.75
C SER A 423 -19.82 -41.93 -6.48
N ARG A 424 -20.58 -42.63 -7.32
CA ARG A 424 -20.73 -44.09 -7.25
C ARG A 424 -20.44 -44.74 -8.60
N LYS A 425 -20.95 -44.17 -9.68
CA LYS A 425 -20.76 -44.68 -11.05
C LYS A 425 -20.55 -43.51 -12.01
N PRO A 426 -19.30 -43.07 -12.22
CA PRO A 426 -19.00 -41.84 -12.96
C PRO A 426 -19.66 -41.75 -14.34
N ALA A 427 -19.66 -42.85 -15.10
CA ALA A 427 -20.23 -42.89 -16.45
C ALA A 427 -21.75 -42.56 -16.51
N ASP A 428 -22.48 -42.68 -15.40
CA ASP A 428 -23.90 -42.36 -15.28
C ASP A 428 -24.14 -41.02 -14.55
N GLU A 429 -23.07 -40.30 -14.19
CA GLU A 429 -23.14 -39.14 -13.28
C GLU A 429 -22.84 -37.82 -14.00
N THR A 430 -23.75 -36.86 -13.87
CA THR A 430 -23.54 -35.46 -14.27
C THR A 430 -23.09 -34.64 -13.07
N VAL A 431 -21.88 -34.08 -13.14
CA VAL A 431 -21.35 -33.15 -12.14
C VAL A 431 -21.71 -31.72 -12.51
N ILE A 432 -22.20 -30.94 -11.55
CA ILE A 432 -22.41 -29.50 -11.70
C ILE A 432 -21.65 -28.78 -10.60
N LEU A 433 -20.65 -27.99 -10.99
CA LEU A 433 -19.91 -27.10 -10.09
C LEU A 433 -20.75 -25.84 -9.86
N VAL A 434 -21.07 -25.51 -8.61
CA VAL A 434 -21.95 -24.38 -8.29
C VAL A 434 -21.21 -23.35 -7.45
N ALA A 435 -21.14 -22.11 -7.94
CA ALA A 435 -20.49 -20.99 -7.26
C ALA A 435 -21.47 -19.86 -6.93
N HIS A 436 -21.02 -18.92 -6.09
CA HIS A 436 -21.78 -17.75 -5.67
C HIS A 436 -22.20 -16.87 -6.85
N GLY A 437 -21.27 -16.57 -7.76
CA GLY A 437 -21.49 -15.67 -8.90
C GLY A 437 -21.37 -14.19 -8.55
N ALA A 438 -21.56 -13.34 -9.56
CA ALA A 438 -21.42 -11.88 -9.47
C ALA A 438 -22.67 -11.16 -9.99
N GLY A 439 -22.92 -9.95 -9.49
CA GLY A 439 -24.01 -9.09 -9.94
C GLY A 439 -23.77 -8.48 -11.31
N ASP A 440 -22.52 -8.10 -11.59
CA ASP A 440 -22.11 -7.66 -12.92
C ASP A 440 -22.04 -8.86 -13.89
N ASP A 441 -22.53 -8.69 -15.12
CA ASP A 441 -22.66 -9.78 -16.09
C ASP A 441 -21.31 -10.18 -16.69
N GLU A 442 -20.42 -9.21 -16.92
CA GLU A 442 -19.08 -9.52 -17.40
C GLU A 442 -18.27 -10.23 -16.31
N ALA A 443 -18.36 -9.77 -15.06
CA ALA A 443 -17.72 -10.42 -13.93
C ALA A 443 -18.23 -11.86 -13.75
N ASN A 444 -19.54 -12.09 -13.89
CA ASN A 444 -20.11 -13.43 -13.79
C ASN A 444 -19.65 -14.33 -14.95
N THR A 445 -19.58 -13.79 -16.16
CA THR A 445 -19.06 -14.49 -17.34
C THR A 445 -17.59 -14.90 -17.15
N ARG A 446 -16.76 -13.98 -16.64
CA ARG A 446 -15.36 -14.28 -16.30
C ARG A 446 -15.25 -15.39 -15.25
N TRP A 447 -16.13 -15.38 -14.24
CA TRP A 447 -16.15 -16.42 -13.21
C TRP A 447 -16.51 -17.79 -13.78
N LEU A 448 -17.59 -17.87 -14.58
CA LEU A 448 -18.00 -19.10 -15.27
C LEU A 448 -16.88 -19.64 -16.17
N ALA A 449 -16.17 -18.78 -16.90
CA ALA A 449 -15.05 -19.18 -17.73
C ALA A 449 -13.89 -19.81 -16.91
N ARG A 450 -13.62 -19.30 -15.70
CA ARG A 450 -12.64 -19.92 -14.78
C ARG A 450 -13.12 -21.29 -14.30
N MET A 451 -14.39 -21.41 -13.94
CA MET A 451 -14.98 -22.69 -13.56
C MET A 451 -14.93 -23.71 -14.71
N GLU A 452 -15.14 -23.28 -15.95
CA GLU A 452 -15.06 -24.18 -17.11
C GLU A 452 -13.63 -24.68 -17.35
N GLY A 453 -12.61 -23.86 -17.03
CA GLY A 453 -11.22 -24.31 -16.98
C GLY A 453 -10.99 -25.46 -15.98
N HIS A 454 -11.60 -25.37 -14.79
CA HIS A 454 -11.59 -26.46 -13.81
C HIS A 454 -12.36 -27.69 -14.31
N ALA A 455 -13.54 -27.50 -14.90
CA ALA A 455 -14.33 -28.59 -15.49
C ALA A 455 -13.53 -29.33 -16.57
N ALA A 456 -12.84 -28.61 -17.45
CA ALA A 456 -11.97 -29.20 -18.47
C ALA A 456 -10.82 -30.00 -17.86
N ARG A 457 -10.23 -29.54 -16.74
CA ARG A 457 -9.20 -30.28 -16.02
C ARG A 457 -9.76 -31.54 -15.35
N LEU A 458 -10.92 -31.45 -14.71
CA LEU A 458 -11.61 -32.59 -14.11
C LEU A 458 -11.92 -33.68 -15.13
N ARG A 459 -12.37 -33.31 -16.35
CA ARG A 459 -12.60 -34.28 -17.45
C ARG A 459 -11.35 -35.08 -17.80
N ARG A 460 -10.15 -34.50 -17.66
CA ARG A 460 -8.87 -35.19 -17.88
C ARG A 460 -8.37 -36.01 -16.68
N MET A 461 -8.86 -35.69 -15.48
CA MET A 461 -8.44 -36.35 -14.23
C MET A 461 -9.30 -37.57 -13.88
N SER A 462 -10.50 -37.67 -14.44
CA SER A 462 -11.52 -38.65 -14.02
C SER A 462 -11.50 -39.88 -14.91
N GLU A 463 -11.16 -41.03 -14.33
CA GLU A 463 -11.22 -42.35 -14.98
C GLU A 463 -11.96 -43.35 -14.06
N PRO A 464 -13.10 -43.94 -14.50
CA PRO A 464 -13.79 -43.70 -15.77
C PRO A 464 -14.37 -42.27 -15.86
N ALA A 465 -14.52 -41.77 -17.08
CA ALA A 465 -15.04 -40.43 -17.32
C ALA A 465 -16.46 -40.23 -16.76
N PHE A 466 -16.72 -39.04 -16.23
CA PHE A 466 -18.07 -38.60 -15.91
C PHE A 466 -18.91 -38.41 -17.16
N ARG A 467 -20.22 -38.66 -17.09
CA ARG A 467 -21.17 -38.40 -18.19
C ARG A 467 -21.05 -36.96 -18.69
N ALA A 468 -21.05 -36.01 -17.76
CA ALA A 468 -20.87 -34.60 -18.04
C ALA A 468 -20.34 -33.87 -16.81
N ILE A 469 -19.60 -32.79 -17.05
CA ILE A 469 -19.20 -31.83 -16.02
C ILE A 469 -19.64 -30.46 -16.52
N LYS A 470 -20.45 -29.76 -15.72
CA LYS A 470 -21.04 -28.45 -16.03
C LYS A 470 -20.72 -27.45 -14.93
N THR A 471 -20.92 -26.17 -15.21
CA THR A 471 -20.68 -25.07 -14.28
C THR A 471 -21.89 -24.16 -14.19
N ALA A 472 -22.21 -23.70 -12.99
CA ALA A 472 -23.29 -22.77 -12.75
C ALA A 472 -22.92 -21.78 -11.62
N THR A 473 -23.51 -20.60 -11.69
CA THR A 473 -23.50 -19.60 -10.62
C THR A 473 -24.92 -19.37 -10.16
N VAL A 474 -25.17 -19.15 -8.87
CA VAL A 474 -26.54 -18.82 -8.38
C VAL A 474 -26.78 -17.32 -8.24
N ARG A 475 -25.75 -16.48 -8.41
CA ARG A 475 -25.81 -15.01 -8.29
C ARG A 475 -26.50 -14.58 -7.00
N GLU A 476 -26.04 -15.16 -5.89
CA GLU A 476 -26.70 -15.26 -4.59
C GLU A 476 -27.28 -13.95 -4.04
N ASP A 477 -26.58 -12.82 -4.22
CA ASP A 477 -26.96 -11.54 -3.62
C ASP A 477 -27.91 -10.69 -4.48
N TRP A 478 -28.21 -11.09 -5.72
CA TRP A 478 -28.94 -10.26 -6.68
C TRP A 478 -30.29 -10.90 -7.03
N PRO A 479 -31.41 -10.54 -6.36
CA PRO A 479 -32.67 -11.28 -6.45
C PRO A 479 -33.16 -11.62 -7.87
N GLU A 480 -33.23 -10.62 -8.75
CA GLU A 480 -33.67 -10.81 -10.14
C GLU A 480 -32.73 -11.73 -10.91
N LYS A 481 -31.42 -11.52 -10.78
CA LYS A 481 -30.41 -12.33 -11.47
C LYS A 481 -30.29 -13.73 -10.86
N ARG A 482 -30.56 -13.86 -9.57
CA ARG A 482 -30.60 -15.12 -8.82
C ARG A 482 -31.74 -15.98 -9.30
N GLU A 483 -32.94 -15.43 -9.44
CA GLU A 483 -34.12 -16.17 -9.92
C GLU A 483 -33.82 -16.82 -11.29
N ALA A 484 -33.35 -16.03 -12.25
CA ALA A 484 -32.97 -16.54 -13.56
C ALA A 484 -31.87 -17.61 -13.49
N ALA A 485 -30.84 -17.38 -12.66
CA ALA A 485 -29.72 -18.31 -12.52
C ALA A 485 -30.11 -19.63 -11.83
N VAL A 486 -31.00 -19.58 -10.83
CA VAL A 486 -31.53 -20.78 -10.15
C VAL A 486 -32.43 -21.56 -11.09
N MET A 487 -33.24 -20.91 -11.93
CA MET A 487 -34.02 -21.59 -12.96
C MET A 487 -33.14 -22.28 -14.01
N GLN A 488 -32.05 -21.65 -14.44
CA GLN A 488 -31.06 -22.30 -15.32
C GLN A 488 -30.42 -23.52 -14.64
N LEU A 489 -30.04 -23.40 -13.36
CA LEU A 489 -29.50 -24.53 -12.60
C LEU A 489 -30.54 -25.66 -12.47
N LYS A 490 -31.82 -25.33 -12.27
CA LYS A 490 -32.92 -26.30 -12.24
C LYS A 490 -32.99 -27.10 -13.52
N GLU A 491 -32.97 -26.43 -14.68
CA GLU A 491 -32.98 -27.08 -15.99
C GLU A 491 -31.78 -28.03 -16.17
N MET A 492 -30.59 -27.62 -15.72
CA MET A 492 -29.40 -28.48 -15.77
C MET A 492 -29.55 -29.74 -14.91
N ILE A 493 -30.11 -29.61 -13.71
CA ILE A 493 -30.36 -30.73 -12.79
C ILE A 493 -31.41 -31.67 -13.37
N GLU A 494 -32.54 -31.14 -13.84
CA GLU A 494 -33.60 -31.97 -14.44
C GLU A 494 -33.09 -32.73 -15.68
N ALA A 495 -32.32 -32.07 -16.55
CA ALA A 495 -31.69 -32.71 -17.69
C ALA A 495 -30.72 -33.82 -17.26
N GLY A 496 -29.82 -33.54 -16.31
CA GLY A 496 -28.88 -34.54 -15.81
C GLY A 496 -29.58 -35.72 -15.13
N LYS A 497 -30.70 -35.49 -14.45
CA LYS A 497 -31.49 -36.51 -13.76
C LYS A 497 -32.22 -37.45 -14.72
N ARG A 498 -32.78 -36.93 -15.82
CA ARG A 498 -33.41 -37.77 -16.85
C ARG A 498 -32.46 -38.84 -17.37
N ASP A 499 -31.18 -38.50 -17.38
CA ASP A 499 -30.18 -39.34 -17.99
C ASP A 499 -29.19 -39.98 -17.01
N GLY A 500 -29.42 -39.90 -15.71
CA GLY A 500 -28.52 -40.43 -14.70
C GLY A 500 -28.62 -39.73 -13.34
N ARG A 501 -27.53 -39.78 -12.58
CA ARG A 501 -27.45 -39.18 -11.24
C ARG A 501 -26.75 -37.81 -11.32
N VAL A 502 -27.26 -36.82 -10.60
CA VAL A 502 -26.68 -35.46 -10.57
C VAL A 502 -25.91 -35.23 -9.28
N LEU A 503 -24.67 -34.78 -9.39
CA LEU A 503 -23.80 -34.40 -8.28
C LEU A 503 -23.56 -32.89 -8.31
N LEU A 504 -24.07 -32.17 -7.32
CA LEU A 504 -23.75 -30.76 -7.10
C LEU A 504 -22.52 -30.65 -6.20
N ILE A 505 -21.53 -29.91 -6.66
CA ILE A 505 -20.28 -29.69 -5.93
C ILE A 505 -20.17 -28.21 -5.62
N SER A 506 -20.06 -27.89 -4.33
CA SER A 506 -19.85 -26.51 -3.91
C SER A 506 -18.49 -26.00 -4.37
N ASN A 507 -18.51 -25.02 -5.27
CA ASN A 507 -17.37 -24.28 -5.75
C ASN A 507 -17.28 -22.95 -4.97
N ARG A 508 -17.09 -23.08 -3.65
CA ARG A 508 -16.93 -21.98 -2.68
C ARG A 508 -15.74 -22.27 -1.79
N LEU A 509 -15.20 -21.23 -1.15
CA LEU A 509 -14.15 -21.39 -0.14
C LEU A 509 -14.57 -22.30 1.01
N TYR A 510 -15.79 -22.15 1.53
CA TYR A 510 -16.35 -22.99 2.58
C TYR A 510 -17.86 -23.13 2.44
N GLY A 511 -18.38 -24.32 2.73
CA GLY A 511 -19.81 -24.57 2.74
C GLY A 511 -20.45 -24.55 1.34
N SER A 512 -21.77 -24.72 1.28
CA SER A 512 -22.59 -24.46 0.09
C SER A 512 -23.36 -23.14 0.17
N GLY A 513 -23.44 -22.53 1.36
CA GLY A 513 -24.40 -21.46 1.64
C GLY A 513 -25.84 -21.87 1.30
N PRO A 514 -26.67 -20.98 0.74
CA PRO A 514 -28.12 -21.19 0.61
C PRO A 514 -28.56 -22.06 -0.58
N TYR A 515 -27.64 -22.78 -1.24
CA TYR A 515 -27.95 -23.51 -2.48
C TYR A 515 -29.09 -24.51 -2.34
N GLU A 516 -29.11 -25.28 -1.24
CA GLU A 516 -30.19 -26.25 -0.97
C GLU A 516 -31.54 -25.56 -0.85
N ARG A 517 -31.62 -24.46 -0.09
CA ARG A 517 -32.82 -23.64 0.06
C ARG A 517 -33.32 -23.11 -1.29
N PHE A 518 -32.45 -22.53 -2.10
CA PHE A 518 -32.85 -21.99 -3.42
C PHE A 518 -33.36 -23.08 -4.36
N LEU A 519 -32.79 -24.27 -4.29
CA LEU A 519 -33.24 -25.41 -5.10
C LEU A 519 -34.57 -25.97 -4.60
N GLU A 520 -34.79 -26.01 -3.29
CA GLU A 520 -36.07 -26.41 -2.70
C GLU A 520 -37.21 -25.45 -3.07
N GLU A 521 -36.96 -24.14 -3.10
CA GLU A 521 -37.92 -23.11 -3.51
C GLU A 521 -38.43 -23.33 -4.94
N VAL A 522 -37.61 -23.92 -5.82
CA VAL A 522 -38.00 -24.28 -7.20
C VAL A 522 -38.36 -25.76 -7.36
N GLY A 523 -38.63 -26.47 -6.27
CA GLY A 523 -39.15 -27.84 -6.25
C GLY A 523 -38.11 -28.96 -6.34
N LEU A 524 -36.82 -28.66 -6.26
CA LEU A 524 -35.75 -29.65 -6.32
C LEU A 524 -35.28 -30.06 -4.92
N LYS A 525 -35.46 -31.34 -4.59
CA LYS A 525 -35.05 -31.95 -3.32
C LYS A 525 -33.77 -32.77 -3.44
N LYS A 526 -32.83 -32.56 -2.51
CA LYS A 526 -31.63 -33.41 -2.33
C LYS A 526 -32.03 -34.88 -2.06
N GLY A 527 -31.23 -35.83 -2.53
CA GLY A 527 -31.50 -37.28 -2.46
C GLY A 527 -32.56 -37.77 -3.45
N THR A 528 -33.40 -36.87 -3.98
CA THR A 528 -34.39 -37.20 -5.03
C THR A 528 -33.95 -36.69 -6.40
N HIS A 529 -33.49 -35.44 -6.48
CA HIS A 529 -33.12 -34.79 -7.75
C HIS A 529 -31.63 -34.72 -7.98
N TYR A 530 -30.88 -34.53 -6.91
CA TYR A 530 -29.43 -34.40 -6.91
C TYR A 530 -28.86 -34.88 -5.58
N GLU A 531 -27.56 -35.16 -5.58
CA GLU A 531 -26.74 -35.31 -4.38
C GLU A 531 -25.78 -34.13 -4.30
N MET A 532 -25.41 -33.69 -3.09
CA MET A 532 -24.57 -32.50 -2.93
C MET A 532 -23.39 -32.73 -1.98
N ASN A 533 -22.20 -32.36 -2.44
CA ASN A 533 -21.05 -32.14 -1.57
C ASN A 533 -20.96 -30.64 -1.23
N ALA A 534 -21.27 -30.32 0.03
CA ALA A 534 -21.35 -28.95 0.52
C ALA A 534 -20.06 -28.47 1.22
N GLN A 535 -18.96 -29.21 1.19
CA GLN A 535 -17.78 -28.87 2.00
C GLN A 535 -17.05 -27.60 1.52
N GLY A 536 -17.04 -27.36 0.20
CA GLY A 536 -16.22 -26.31 -0.41
C GLY A 536 -14.73 -26.67 -0.43
N PHE A 537 -13.89 -25.66 -0.60
CA PHE A 537 -12.45 -25.83 -0.80
C PHE A 537 -11.66 -26.03 0.49
N ALA A 538 -11.87 -25.18 1.49
CA ALA A 538 -11.18 -25.24 2.76
C ALA A 538 -11.77 -26.37 3.63
N PRO A 539 -10.95 -27.04 4.48
CA PRO A 539 -9.55 -26.74 4.80
C PRO A 539 -8.54 -27.54 3.96
N HIS A 540 -8.80 -27.78 2.67
CA HIS A 540 -7.90 -28.62 1.86
C HIS A 540 -6.49 -28.02 1.72
N PRO A 541 -5.40 -28.81 1.83
CA PRO A 541 -4.01 -28.32 1.77
C PRO A 541 -3.62 -27.56 0.49
N VAL A 542 -4.35 -27.75 -0.61
CA VAL A 542 -4.19 -26.93 -1.84
C VAL A 542 -4.35 -25.44 -1.53
N ILE A 543 -5.27 -25.05 -0.65
CA ILE A 543 -5.46 -23.62 -0.32
C ILE A 543 -4.28 -23.09 0.49
N THR A 544 -3.71 -23.90 1.39
CA THR A 544 -2.47 -23.55 2.10
C THR A 544 -1.30 -23.36 1.12
N ARG A 545 -1.15 -24.26 0.13
CA ARG A 545 -0.12 -24.13 -0.91
C ARG A 545 -0.32 -22.91 -1.80
N TRP A 546 -1.56 -22.60 -2.19
CA TRP A 546 -1.89 -21.39 -2.94
C TRP A 546 -1.48 -20.13 -2.18
N LEU A 547 -1.82 -20.05 -0.88
CA LEU A 547 -1.39 -18.94 -0.01
C LEU A 547 0.14 -18.83 0.03
N GLU A 548 0.83 -19.93 0.30
CA GLU A 548 2.29 -19.96 0.37
C GLU A 548 2.94 -19.50 -0.95
N ASN A 549 2.51 -20.06 -2.08
CA ASN A 549 3.03 -19.71 -3.40
C ASN A 549 2.80 -18.23 -3.74
N GLY A 550 1.63 -17.69 -3.38
CA GLY A 550 1.31 -16.28 -3.57
C GLY A 550 2.15 -15.36 -2.68
N ILE A 551 2.35 -15.73 -1.40
CA ILE A 551 3.22 -15.00 -0.48
C ILE A 551 4.65 -14.96 -1.03
N GLU A 552 5.20 -16.11 -1.42
CA GLU A 552 6.55 -16.21 -1.99
C GLU A 552 6.66 -15.44 -3.33
N GLY A 553 5.60 -15.43 -4.13
CA GLY A 553 5.49 -14.59 -5.33
C GLY A 553 5.64 -13.11 -5.03
N ALA A 554 4.88 -12.62 -4.06
CA ALA A 554 4.89 -11.23 -3.63
C ALA A 554 6.22 -10.83 -2.96
N LEU A 555 6.87 -11.75 -2.23
CA LEU A 555 8.21 -11.53 -1.68
C LEU A 555 9.24 -11.30 -2.80
N ARG A 556 9.19 -12.09 -3.87
CA ARG A 556 10.04 -11.87 -5.07
C ARG A 556 9.73 -10.55 -5.78
N ASP A 557 8.49 -10.08 -5.74
CA ASP A 557 8.14 -8.74 -6.26
C ASP A 557 8.83 -7.63 -5.48
N PHE A 558 8.86 -7.71 -4.15
CA PHE A 558 9.60 -6.74 -3.33
C PHE A 558 11.09 -6.72 -3.64
N GLU A 559 11.70 -7.89 -3.86
CA GLU A 559 13.11 -7.98 -4.26
C GLU A 559 13.36 -7.33 -5.64
N ARG A 560 12.49 -7.61 -6.63
CA ARG A 560 12.56 -6.99 -7.95
C ARG A 560 12.40 -5.47 -7.89
N GLU A 561 11.45 -4.98 -7.10
CA GLU A 561 11.22 -3.55 -6.91
C GLU A 561 12.41 -2.86 -6.24
N ALA A 562 12.98 -3.48 -5.20
CA ALA A 562 14.18 -2.99 -4.55
C ALA A 562 15.37 -2.88 -5.53
N LEU A 563 15.55 -3.87 -6.41
CA LEU A 563 16.56 -3.84 -7.48
C LEU A 563 16.30 -2.72 -8.51
N LYS A 564 15.04 -2.50 -8.92
CA LYS A 564 14.67 -1.39 -9.82
C LYS A 564 14.94 -0.02 -9.19
N THR A 565 14.59 0.15 -7.92
CA THR A 565 14.86 1.38 -7.15
C THR A 565 16.37 1.59 -6.94
N ALA A 566 17.14 0.50 -6.79
CA ALA A 566 18.60 0.57 -6.79
C ALA A 566 19.18 0.92 -8.17
N ALA A 567 18.51 0.58 -9.27
CA ALA A 567 18.96 0.92 -10.63
C ALA A 567 18.57 2.34 -11.09
N THR A 568 17.45 2.88 -10.58
CA THR A 568 16.84 4.11 -11.11
C THR A 568 17.28 5.38 -10.34
N ARG A 569 17.48 6.49 -11.08
CA ARG A 569 17.88 7.85 -10.61
C ARG A 569 19.26 7.96 -9.95
N VAL A 570 20.30 7.73 -10.75
CA VAL A 570 21.50 8.58 -10.67
C VAL A 570 21.20 9.76 -11.59
N LEU A 571 20.80 10.91 -11.05
CA LEU A 571 20.90 12.15 -11.83
C LEU A 571 22.39 12.41 -11.97
N LYS A 572 22.88 12.40 -13.23
CA LYS A 572 24.21 12.90 -13.57
C LYS A 572 24.30 14.39 -13.26
#